data_AF-A0A3R7BGY6-F1
#
_entry.id   AF-A0A3R7BGY6-F1
#
_cell.length_a   1.000
_cell.length_b   1.000
_cell.length_c   1.000
_cell.angle_alpha   90.00
_cell.angle_beta   90.00
_cell.angle_gamma   90.00
#
_symmetry.space_group_name_H-M   'P 1'
#
loop_
_entity.id
_entity.type
_entity.pdbx_description
1 polymer ?
#
loop_
_entity_poly.entity_id
_entity_poly.type
_entity_poly.pdbx_seq_one_letter_code
_entity_poly.pdbx_strand_id
1 'polypeptide(L)'
;RFGVVSLRGYKRIQITDKVFEILDLVMEDKDKDIKKAVSWVLREITKKNPDEVAKFLMKWAKANPSKDAKWIIKDGMKKLSNNEQKKILGLLD
;
A
#
# COMPACT_ATOMS: atom_id res chain seq x y z
N ARG A 1 31.68 -8.51 10.72
CA ARG A 1 30.46 -9.19 10.21
C ARG A 1 29.27 -8.23 9.95
N PHE A 2 29.48 -6.91 9.83
CA PHE A 2 28.41 -5.90 9.75
C PHE A 2 27.99 -5.46 8.32
N GLY A 3 28.73 -5.81 7.26
CA GLY A 3 28.46 -5.30 5.90
C GLY A 3 27.27 -5.93 5.15
N VAL A 4 26.91 -7.18 5.47
CA VAL A 4 25.85 -7.91 4.73
C VAL A 4 24.42 -7.56 5.19
N VAL A 5 24.25 -6.98 6.37
CA VAL A 5 22.92 -6.59 6.89
C VAL A 5 22.47 -5.28 6.27
N SER A 6 23.37 -4.31 6.11
CA SER A 6 23.08 -2.99 5.52
C SER A 6 22.65 -3.08 4.05
N LEU A 7 23.33 -3.93 3.26
CA LEU A 7 22.98 -4.17 1.85
C LEU A 7 21.61 -4.85 1.69
N ARG A 8 21.26 -5.78 2.59
CA ARG A 8 19.94 -6.43 2.59
C ARG A 8 18.81 -5.48 2.97
N GLY A 9 19.06 -4.46 3.80
CA GLY A 9 18.10 -3.40 4.11
C GLY A 9 17.92 -2.48 2.90
N TYR A 10 19.03 -1.96 2.37
CA TYR A 10 19.03 -1.03 1.23
C TYR A 10 18.37 -1.61 -0.02
N LYS A 11 18.71 -2.86 -0.40
CA LYS A 11 18.13 -3.52 -1.58
C LYS A 11 16.62 -3.80 -1.41
N ARG A 12 16.15 -4.02 -0.17
CA ARG A 12 14.72 -4.21 0.12
C ARG A 12 13.94 -2.92 -0.02
N ILE A 13 14.47 -1.82 0.49
CA ILE A 13 13.82 -0.49 0.45
C ILE A 13 13.62 -0.05 -1.00
N GLN A 14 14.66 -0.10 -1.84
CA GLN A 14 14.55 0.31 -3.25
C GLN A 14 13.55 -0.51 -4.07
N ILE A 15 13.36 -1.80 -3.76
CA ILE A 15 12.38 -2.63 -4.46
C ILE A 15 10.97 -2.21 -4.07
N THR A 16 10.74 -1.93 -2.79
CA THR A 16 9.43 -1.49 -2.29
C THR A 16 9.03 -0.14 -2.88
N ASP A 17 9.97 0.81 -3.00
CA ASP A 17 9.69 2.14 -3.59
C ASP A 17 9.21 2.04 -5.04
N LYS A 18 9.90 1.26 -5.89
CA LYS A 18 9.50 1.03 -7.28
C LYS A 18 8.14 0.34 -7.39
N VAL A 19 7.80 -0.53 -6.45
CA VAL A 19 6.49 -1.17 -6.44
C VAL A 19 5.40 -0.13 -6.15
N PHE A 20 5.60 0.77 -5.18
CA PHE A 20 4.63 1.82 -4.91
C PHE A 20 4.46 2.81 -6.07
N GLU A 21 5.52 3.10 -6.83
CA GLU A 21 5.41 3.88 -8.07
C GLU A 21 4.48 3.21 -9.10
N ILE A 22 4.64 1.89 -9.30
CA ILE A 22 3.77 1.14 -10.22
C ILE A 22 2.34 1.12 -9.68
N LEU A 23 2.15 0.89 -8.38
CA LEU A 23 0.83 0.89 -7.77
C LEU A 23 0.15 2.26 -7.93
N ASP A 24 0.87 3.37 -7.74
CA ASP A 24 0.37 4.74 -7.95
C ASP A 24 -0.24 4.93 -9.36
N LEU A 25 0.32 4.27 -10.39
CA LEU A 25 -0.19 4.36 -11.76
C LEU A 25 -1.49 3.58 -12.00
N VAL A 26 -1.77 2.55 -11.20
CA VAL A 26 -2.88 1.60 -11.42
C VAL A 26 -3.97 1.65 -10.34
N MET A 27 -3.83 2.51 -9.32
CA MET A 27 -4.82 2.67 -8.25
C MET A 27 -6.22 3.12 -8.74
N GLU A 28 -6.26 3.84 -9.87
CA GLU A 28 -7.50 4.34 -10.50
C GLU A 28 -7.93 3.50 -11.72
N ASP A 29 -7.30 2.34 -11.93
CA ASP A 29 -7.68 1.45 -13.02
C ASP A 29 -9.09 0.87 -12.79
N LYS A 30 -9.89 0.85 -13.85
CA LYS A 30 -11.28 0.37 -13.82
C LYS A 30 -11.36 -1.16 -13.91
N ASP A 31 -10.33 -1.81 -14.41
CA ASP A 31 -10.27 -3.25 -14.58
C ASP A 31 -10.33 -3.95 -13.21
N LYS A 32 -11.27 -4.89 -13.09
CA LYS A 32 -11.56 -5.58 -11.83
C LYS A 32 -10.40 -6.45 -11.36
N ASP A 33 -9.68 -7.06 -12.29
CA ASP A 33 -8.57 -7.95 -11.95
C ASP A 33 -7.32 -7.16 -11.60
N ILE A 34 -7.10 -5.99 -12.23
CA ILE A 34 -6.09 -5.03 -11.77
C ILE A 34 -6.38 -4.58 -10.34
N LYS A 35 -7.61 -4.15 -10.02
CA LYS A 35 -7.99 -3.72 -8.66
C LYS A 35 -7.71 -4.77 -7.59
N LYS A 36 -8.05 -6.04 -7.87
CA LYS A 36 -7.77 -7.16 -6.96
C LYS A 36 -6.27 -7.44 -6.83
N ALA A 37 -5.54 -7.40 -7.94
CA ALA A 37 -4.10 -7.63 -7.92
C ALA A 37 -3.40 -6.56 -7.08
N VAL A 38 -3.76 -5.29 -7.24
CA VAL A 38 -3.26 -4.17 -6.44
C VAL A 38 -3.55 -4.39 -4.96
N SER A 39 -4.80 -4.69 -4.60
CA SER A 39 -5.16 -4.90 -3.19
C SER A 39 -4.46 -6.11 -2.57
N TRP A 40 -4.24 -7.18 -3.35
CA TRP A 40 -3.48 -8.34 -2.93
C TRP A 40 -2.00 -8.01 -2.71
N VAL A 41 -1.36 -7.31 -3.65
CA VAL A 41 0.05 -6.88 -3.54
C VAL A 41 0.24 -6.02 -2.29
N LEU A 42 -0.65 -5.06 -2.03
CA LEU A 42 -0.59 -4.20 -0.84
C LEU A 42 -0.60 -5.04 0.45
N ARG A 43 -1.42 -6.09 0.53
CA ARG A 43 -1.45 -6.99 1.69
C ARG A 43 -0.18 -7.80 1.84
N GLU A 44 0.43 -8.23 0.74
CA GLU A 44 1.69 -8.97 0.78
C GLU A 44 2.85 -8.08 1.26
N ILE A 45 2.92 -6.83 0.79
CA ILE A 45 3.91 -5.86 1.25
C ILE A 45 3.69 -5.54 2.73
N THR A 46 2.42 -5.40 3.17
CA THR A 46 2.07 -5.09 4.56
C THR A 46 2.68 -6.06 5.56
N LYS A 47 2.82 -7.35 5.20
CA LYS A 47 3.42 -8.36 6.09
C LYS A 47 4.88 -8.07 6.45
N LYS A 48 5.59 -7.31 5.62
CA LYS A 48 7.01 -6.99 5.79
C LYS A 48 7.25 -5.51 6.09
N ASN A 49 6.42 -4.63 5.54
CA ASN A 49 6.58 -3.18 5.55
C ASN A 49 5.22 -2.50 5.81
N PRO A 50 4.59 -2.71 6.99
CA PRO A 50 3.26 -2.17 7.29
C PRO A 50 3.24 -0.63 7.27
N ASP A 51 4.26 0.01 7.84
CA ASP A 51 4.33 1.48 7.95
C ASP A 51 4.31 2.18 6.59
N GLU A 52 5.02 1.64 5.60
CA GLU A 52 5.06 2.22 4.24
C GLU A 52 3.73 2.02 3.51
N VAL A 53 3.07 0.87 3.68
CA VAL A 53 1.72 0.66 3.14
C VAL A 53 0.72 1.61 3.80
N ALA A 54 0.80 1.81 5.12
CA ALA A 54 -0.07 2.75 5.83
C ALA A 54 0.11 4.18 5.30
N LYS A 55 1.35 4.64 5.12
CA LYS A 55 1.65 5.96 4.52
C LYS A 55 1.08 6.08 3.10
N PHE A 56 1.30 5.07 2.25
CA PHE A 56 0.79 5.02 0.88
C PHE A 56 -0.74 5.12 0.83
N LEU A 57 -1.43 4.31 1.64
CA LEU A 57 -2.90 4.29 1.68
C LEU A 57 -3.50 5.57 2.28
N MET A 58 -2.84 6.18 3.28
CA MET A 58 -3.27 7.47 3.81
C MET A 58 -3.12 8.62 2.80
N LYS A 59 -2.03 8.62 2.01
CA LYS A 59 -1.84 9.58 0.89
C LYS A 59 -3.02 9.49 -0.07
N TRP A 60 -3.37 8.27 -0.50
CA TRP A 60 -4.49 8.04 -1.40
C TRP A 60 -5.85 8.38 -0.80
N ALA A 61 -6.10 8.02 0.46
CA ALA A 61 -7.36 8.34 1.13
C ALA A 61 -7.62 9.86 1.18
N LYS A 62 -6.58 10.67 1.41
CA LYS A 62 -6.67 12.13 1.42
C LYS A 62 -6.87 12.77 0.04
N ALA A 63 -6.56 12.04 -1.04
CA ALA A 63 -6.58 12.57 -2.40
C ALA A 63 -7.98 12.53 -3.05
N ASN A 64 -9.05 12.36 -2.26
CA ASN A 64 -10.42 12.16 -2.73
C ASN A 64 -10.53 11.06 -3.82
N PRO A 65 -10.19 9.80 -3.47
CA PRO A 65 -10.07 8.71 -4.44
C PRO A 65 -11.42 8.30 -5.05
N SER A 66 -11.40 7.74 -6.26
CA SER A 66 -12.61 7.20 -6.89
C SER A 66 -13.21 6.04 -6.10
N LYS A 67 -14.43 5.61 -6.44
CA LYS A 67 -15.09 4.45 -5.83
C LYS A 67 -14.23 3.18 -5.91
N ASP A 68 -13.50 3.02 -7.01
CA ASP A 68 -12.64 1.87 -7.27
C ASP A 68 -11.37 1.94 -6.41
N ALA A 69 -10.71 3.09 -6.38
CA ALA A 69 -9.57 3.31 -5.49
C ALA A 69 -9.97 3.19 -4.00
N LYS A 70 -11.14 3.70 -3.60
CA LYS A 70 -11.72 3.51 -2.25
C LYS A 70 -11.87 2.02 -1.92
N TRP A 71 -12.28 1.19 -2.88
CA TRP A 71 -12.37 -0.26 -2.69
C TRP A 71 -10.99 -0.89 -2.49
N ILE A 72 -10.01 -0.51 -3.32
CA ILE A 72 -8.63 -0.99 -3.18
C ILE A 72 -8.07 -0.62 -1.81
N ILE A 73 -8.27 0.61 -1.34
CA ILE A 73 -7.78 1.08 -0.04
C ILE A 73 -8.37 0.23 1.09
N LYS A 74 -9.69 0.04 1.10
CA LYS A 74 -10.41 -0.75 2.11
C LYS A 74 -9.97 -2.22 2.08
N ASP A 75 -9.74 -2.78 0.91
CA ASP A 75 -9.32 -4.17 0.76
C ASP A 75 -7.84 -4.36 1.10
N GLY A 76 -6.96 -3.49 0.62
CA GLY A 76 -5.52 -3.52 0.81
C GLY A 76 -5.08 -3.31 2.27
N MET A 77 -5.80 -2.47 3.03
CA MET A 77 -5.46 -2.20 4.44
C MET A 77 -5.77 -3.33 5.42
N LYS A 78 -6.43 -4.43 5.01
CA LYS A 78 -6.92 -5.49 5.92
C LYS A 78 -5.81 -6.19 6.73
N LYS A 79 -4.54 -6.05 6.36
CA LYS A 79 -3.39 -6.59 7.09
C LYS A 79 -2.70 -5.56 7.99
N LEU A 80 -3.11 -4.29 7.97
CA LEU A 80 -2.63 -3.26 8.88
C LEU A 80 -3.24 -3.41 10.27
N SER A 81 -2.66 -2.72 11.25
CA SER A 81 -3.20 -2.69 12.61
C SER A 81 -4.59 -2.05 12.65
N ASN A 82 -5.40 -2.43 13.63
CA ASN A 82 -6.75 -1.84 13.81
C ASN A 82 -6.71 -0.30 13.93
N ASN A 83 -5.64 0.25 14.52
CA ASN A 83 -5.49 1.69 14.68
C ASN A 83 -5.25 2.39 13.33
N GLU A 84 -4.39 1.82 12.48
CA GLU A 84 -4.14 2.35 11.13
C GLU A 84 -5.36 2.24 10.24
N GLN A 85 -6.07 1.11 10.29
CA GLN A 85 -7.32 0.93 9.54
C GLN A 85 -8.35 1.98 9.92
N LYS A 86 -8.54 2.26 11.22
CA LYS A 86 -9.44 3.32 11.70
C LYS A 86 -9.04 4.70 11.19
N LYS A 87 -7.73 5.02 11.23
CA LYS A 87 -7.21 6.29 10.70
C LYS A 87 -7.48 6.44 9.21
N ILE A 88 -7.21 5.40 8.42
CA ILE A 88 -7.45 5.42 6.97
C ILE A 88 -8.95 5.53 6.66
N LEU A 89 -9.79 4.77 7.36
CA LEU A 89 -11.24 4.85 7.20
C LEU A 89 -11.80 6.24 7.53
N GLY A 90 -11.28 6.90 8.58
CA GLY A 90 -11.68 8.26 8.91
C GLY A 90 -11.27 9.32 7.88
N LEU A 91 -10.39 8.99 6.93
CA LEU A 91 -10.02 9.84 5.80
C LEU A 91 -10.86 9.55 4.55
N LEU A 92 -11.59 8.43 4.53
CA LEU A 92 -12.47 8.04 3.44
C LEU A 92 -13.89 8.44 3.81
N ASP A 93 -14.30 9.65 3.43
CA ASP A 93 -15.71 10.08 3.46
C ASP A 93 -16.63 9.04 2.80
#